data_AF-A0A973MJX5-F1
#
_entry.id   AF-A0A973MJX5-F1
#
_cell.length_a   1.000
_cell.length_b   1.000
_cell.length_c   1.000
_cell.angle_alpha   90.00
_cell.angle_beta   90.00
_cell.angle_gamma   90.00
#
_symmetry.space_group_name_H-M   'P 1'
#
loop_
_entity.id
_entity.type
_entity.pdbx_description
1 polymer ?
#
loop_
_entity_poly.entity_id
_entity_poly.type
_entity_poly.pdbx_seq_one_letter_code
_entity_poly.pdbx_strand_id
1 'polypeptide(L)'
;MGLPGTQELAGRLHELKQRSGRSYADLAADCGISTSTLHRYCRGQVLPDSYGLVERIARACGAERAELAELYRLWARADAARSAAASGKPGAEEPSAAGRTSAAV
;
A
#
# COMPACT_ATOMS: atom_id res chain seq x y z
N MET A 1 5.29 -13.44 11.54
CA MET A 1 5.28 -13.84 10.12
C MET A 1 4.68 -12.69 9.33
N GLY A 2 5.39 -12.15 8.34
CA GLY A 2 4.88 -11.03 7.52
C GLY A 2 3.66 -11.48 6.72
N LEU A 3 2.66 -10.61 6.57
CA LEU A 3 1.44 -10.93 5.84
C LEU A 3 1.81 -11.23 4.36
N PRO A 4 1.30 -12.33 3.76
CA PRO A 4 1.75 -12.83 2.46
C PRO A 4 1.46 -11.92 1.23
N GLY A 5 0.92 -10.71 1.40
CA GLY A 5 0.81 -9.71 0.33
C GLY A 5 1.73 -8.50 0.52
N THR A 6 2.16 -8.20 1.75
CA THR A 6 2.98 -7.02 2.05
C THR A 6 4.38 -7.13 1.47
N GLN A 7 4.91 -8.36 1.37
CA GLN A 7 6.24 -8.64 0.85
C GLN A 7 6.33 -8.44 -0.67
N GLU A 8 5.28 -8.76 -1.43
CA GLU A 8 5.23 -8.47 -2.86
C GLU A 8 5.19 -6.96 -3.12
N LEU A 9 4.32 -6.24 -2.40
CA LEU A 9 4.26 -4.78 -2.49
C LEU A 9 5.61 -4.14 -2.16
N ALA A 10 6.24 -4.60 -1.09
CA ALA A 10 7.57 -4.16 -0.66
C ALA A 10 8.64 -4.44 -1.72
N GLY A 11 8.62 -5.63 -2.33
CA GLY A 11 9.51 -5.98 -3.43
C GLY A 11 9.38 -5.02 -4.62
N ARG A 12 8.14 -4.75 -5.06
CA ARG A 12 7.89 -3.80 -6.16
C ARG A 12 8.33 -2.37 -5.83
N LEU A 13 8.03 -1.89 -4.63
CA LEU A 13 8.50 -0.56 -4.19
C LEU A 13 10.03 -0.50 -4.14
N HIS A 14 10.68 -1.59 -3.74
CA HIS A 14 12.13 -1.67 -3.72
C HIS A 14 12.71 -1.63 -5.14
N GLU A 15 12.20 -2.42 -6.08
CA GLU A 15 12.63 -2.39 -7.49
C GLU A 15 12.50 -0.98 -8.11
N LEU A 16 11.36 -0.32 -7.90
CA LEU A 16 11.13 1.05 -8.36
C LEU A 16 12.12 2.03 -7.74
N LYS A 17 12.35 1.93 -6.44
CA LYS A 17 13.29 2.78 -5.71
C LYS A 17 14.73 2.57 -6.19
N GLN A 18 15.14 1.32 -6.45
CA GLN A 18 16.47 0.99 -6.97
C GLN A 18 16.69 1.59 -8.36
N ARG A 19 15.69 1.56 -9.25
CA ARG A 19 15.74 2.21 -10.57
C ARG A 19 15.85 3.73 -10.48
N SER A 20 15.24 4.31 -9.45
CA SER A 20 15.14 5.77 -9.25
C SER A 20 16.35 6.38 -8.54
N GLY A 21 17.18 5.55 -7.89
CA GLY A 21 18.36 6.02 -7.15
C GLY A 21 18.05 6.88 -5.92
N ARG A 22 16.80 6.93 -5.45
CA ARG A 22 16.40 7.78 -4.31
C ARG A 22 16.67 7.11 -2.97
N SER A 23 17.05 7.90 -1.97
CA SER A 23 17.27 7.38 -0.61
C SER A 23 15.96 7.28 0.17
N TYR A 24 15.92 6.38 1.15
CA TYR A 24 14.75 6.26 2.05
C TYR A 24 14.50 7.54 2.85
N ALA A 25 15.53 8.34 3.10
CA ALA A 25 15.41 9.65 3.75
C ALA A 25 14.66 10.67 2.88
N ASP A 26 14.93 10.70 1.56
CA ASP A 26 14.23 11.60 0.63
C ASP A 26 12.75 11.25 0.52
N LEU A 27 12.45 9.95 0.43
CA LEU A 27 11.06 9.46 0.39
C LEU A 27 10.33 9.75 1.70
N ALA A 28 11.02 9.63 2.84
CA ALA A 28 10.47 9.93 4.15
C ALA A 28 10.12 11.43 4.28
N ALA A 29 11.02 12.30 3.83
CA ALA A 29 10.81 13.75 3.79
C ALA A 29 9.65 14.14 2.85
N ASP A 30 9.59 13.57 1.64
CA ASP A 30 8.54 13.85 0.66
C ASP A 30 7.16 13.37 1.13
N CYS A 31 7.12 12.23 1.84
CA CYS A 31 5.88 11.66 2.35
C CYS A 31 5.43 12.22 3.70
N GLY A 32 6.30 12.97 4.40
CA GLY A 32 6.03 13.52 5.73
C GLY A 32 6.01 12.46 6.84
N ILE A 33 6.77 11.37 6.69
CA ILE A 33 6.86 10.28 7.69
C ILE A 33 8.31 10.01 8.09
N SER A 34 8.52 9.40 9.26
CA SER A 34 9.88 9.04 9.70
C SER A 34 10.47 7.90 8.87
N THR A 35 11.78 7.94 8.65
CA THR A 35 12.55 6.91 7.93
C THR A 35 12.33 5.51 8.51
N SER A 36 12.21 5.39 9.84
CA SER A 36 11.93 4.12 10.53
C SER A 36 10.54 3.54 10.22
N THR A 37 9.55 4.38 9.91
CA THR A 37 8.22 3.93 9.48
C THR A 37 8.27 3.48 8.02
N LEU A 38 8.95 4.26 7.18
CA LEU A 38 9.13 3.92 5.77
C LEU A 38 9.90 2.61 5.58
N HIS A 39 10.92 2.38 6.41
CA HIS A 39 11.71 1.14 6.38
C HIS A 39 10.87 -0.10 6.73
N ARG A 40 9.88 0.05 7.63
CA ARG A 40 8.92 -1.02 7.95
C ARG A 40 7.99 -1.32 6.79
N TYR A 41 7.51 -0.28 6.10
CA TYR A 41 6.66 -0.45 4.92
C TYR A 41 7.43 -1.09 3.76
N CYS A 42 8.64 -0.61 3.49
CA CYS A 42 9.47 -1.09 2.39
C CYS A 42 10.07 -2.48 2.63
N ARG A 43 10.09 -2.97 3.88
CA ARG A 43 10.43 -4.36 4.21
C ARG A 43 9.20 -5.28 4.29
N GLY A 44 8.01 -4.77 4.02
CA GLY A 44 6.77 -5.54 4.09
C GLY A 44 6.40 -5.96 5.51
N GLN A 45 6.85 -5.23 6.53
CA GLN A 45 6.53 -5.51 7.93
C GLN A 45 5.14 -5.00 8.32
N VAL A 46 4.75 -3.82 7.79
CA VAL A 46 3.43 -3.21 8.01
C VAL A 46 2.93 -2.64 6.68
N LEU A 47 1.62 -2.77 6.43
CA LEU A 47 0.94 -2.04 5.36
C LEU A 47 0.40 -0.71 5.88
N PRO A 48 0.61 0.39 5.14
CA PRO A 48 -0.07 1.63 5.45
C PRO A 48 -1.58 1.49 5.30
N ASP A 49 -2.33 2.14 6.20
CA ASP A 49 -3.80 2.14 6.25
C ASP A 49 -4.48 2.76 5.03
N SER A 50 -3.71 3.44 4.17
CA SER A 50 -4.25 4.12 3.00
C SER A 50 -3.30 3.99 1.82
N TYR A 51 -3.86 3.64 0.66
CA TYR A 51 -3.14 3.60 -0.61
C TYR A 51 -2.51 4.96 -0.97
N GLY A 52 -3.09 6.08 -0.53
CA GLY A 52 -2.52 7.41 -0.79
C GLY A 52 -1.08 7.60 -0.29
N LEU A 53 -0.67 6.89 0.76
CA LEU A 53 0.73 6.90 1.20
C LEU A 53 1.63 6.07 0.28
N VAL A 54 1.13 4.93 -0.21
CA VAL A 54 1.83 4.07 -1.18
C VAL A 54 2.00 4.81 -2.51
N GLU A 55 0.94 5.45 -3.00
CA GLU A 55 0.95 6.24 -4.22
C GLU A 55 1.96 7.39 -4.11
N ARG A 56 2.00 8.11 -2.98
CA ARG A 56 2.95 9.20 -2.74
C ARG A 56 4.40 8.71 -2.79
N ILE A 57 4.71 7.60 -2.10
CA ILE A 57 6.04 6.98 -2.13
C ILE A 57 6.40 6.57 -3.56
N ALA A 58 5.48 5.92 -4.28
CA ALA A 58 5.72 5.46 -5.64
C ALA A 58 5.89 6.63 -6.62
N ARG A 59 5.09 7.70 -6.49
CA ARG A 59 5.26 8.95 -7.27
C ARG A 59 6.59 9.62 -6.98
N ALA A 60 7.03 9.63 -5.72
CA ALA A 60 8.34 10.14 -5.37
C ALA A 60 9.46 9.29 -6.00
N CYS A 61 9.25 7.98 -6.16
CA CYS A 61 10.10 7.10 -6.98
C CYS A 61 9.86 7.25 -8.50
N GLY A 62 9.11 8.23 -8.99
CA GLY A 62 8.89 8.39 -10.44
C GLY A 62 8.12 7.25 -11.09
N ALA A 63 7.31 6.50 -10.32
CA ALA A 63 6.46 5.46 -10.87
C ALA A 63 5.43 6.03 -11.86
N GLU A 64 5.28 5.39 -13.01
CA GLU A 64 4.25 5.72 -13.98
C GLU A 64 2.88 5.17 -13.56
N ARG A 65 1.82 5.69 -14.20
CA ARG A 65 0.43 5.26 -13.93
C ARG A 65 0.22 3.75 -14.06
N ALA A 66 0.93 3.10 -14.99
CA ALA A 66 0.86 1.65 -15.16
C ALA A 66 1.44 0.90 -13.95
N GLU A 67 2.57 1.38 -13.42
CA GLU A 67 3.23 0.82 -12.23
C GLU A 67 2.39 1.07 -10.97
N LEU A 68 1.76 2.25 -10.87
CA LEU A 68 0.82 2.58 -9.79
C LEU A 68 -0.39 1.64 -9.78
N ALA A 69 -0.96 1.32 -10.95
CA ALA A 69 -2.08 0.39 -11.05
C ALA A 69 -1.71 -1.02 -10.58
N GLU A 70 -0.48 -1.47 -10.85
CA GLU A 70 0.02 -2.77 -10.38
C GLU A 70 0.26 -2.76 -8.86
N LEU A 71 0.88 -1.70 -8.34
CA LEU A 71 1.01 -1.48 -6.90
C LEU A 71 -0.34 -1.47 -6.20
N TYR A 72 -1.37 -0.88 -6.82
CA TYR A 72 -2.73 -0.86 -6.28
C TYR A 72 -3.30 -2.26 -6.14
N ARG A 73 -3.13 -3.13 -7.15
CA ARG A 73 -3.59 -4.53 -7.08
C ARG A 73 -2.91 -5.30 -5.95
N LEU A 74 -1.58 -5.15 -5.83
CA LEU A 74 -0.80 -5.78 -4.75
C LEU A 74 -1.22 -5.24 -3.37
N TRP A 75 -1.39 -3.93 -3.26
CA TRP A 75 -1.86 -3.28 -2.03
C TRP A 75 -3.26 -3.76 -1.65
N ALA A 76 -4.20 -3.80 -2.59
CA ALA A 76 -5.58 -4.24 -2.34
C ALA A 76 -5.64 -5.70 -1.87
N ARG A 77 -4.84 -6.60 -2.47
CA ARG A 77 -4.74 -7.99 -2.03
C ARG A 77 -4.19 -8.10 -0.61
N ALA A 78 -3.17 -7.31 -0.30
CA ALA A 78 -2.53 -7.33 1.00
C ALA A 78 -3.38 -6.65 2.09
N ASP A 79 -4.10 -5.59 1.74
CA ASP A 79 -5.04 -4.88 2.61
C ASP A 79 -6.28 -5.72 2.91
N ALA A 80 -6.80 -6.49 1.94
CA ALA A 80 -7.84 -7.47 2.19
C ALA A 80 -7.39 -8.54 3.21
N ALA A 81 -6.16 -9.05 3.06
CA ALA A 81 -5.58 -10.01 4.01
C ALA A 81 -5.32 -9.37 5.40
N ARG A 82 -4.89 -8.10 5.43
CA ARG A 82 -4.69 -7.33 6.66
C ARG A 82 -6.01 -7.10 7.39
N SER A 83 -7.05 -6.69 6.67
CA SER A 83 -8.39 -6.44 7.19
C SER A 83 -9.00 -7.74 7.74
N ALA A 84 -8.86 -8.86 7.04
CA ALA A 84 -9.27 -10.17 7.54
C ALA A 84 -8.56 -10.57 8.84
N ALA A 85 -7.25 -10.31 8.94
CA ALA A 85 -6.48 -10.58 10.15
C ALA A 85 -6.84 -9.65 11.32
N ALA A 86 -7.11 -8.37 11.05
CA ALA A 86 -7.48 -7.38 12.07
C ALA A 86 -8.90 -7.59 12.62
N SER A 87 -9.82 -8.11 11.80
CA SER A 87 -11.21 -8.38 12.20
C SER A 87 -11.41 -9.72 12.94
N GLY A 88 -10.37 -10.55 13.12
CA GLY A 88 -10.43 -11.76 13.94
C GLY A 88 -11.46 -12.81 13.50
N LYS A 89 -11.98 -12.73 12.27
CA LYS A 89 -12.94 -13.67 11.69
C LYS A 89 -12.31 -14.41 10.52
N PRO A 90 -12.08 -15.74 10.63
CA PRO A 90 -11.77 -16.55 9.47
C PRO A 90 -13.06 -16.79 8.68
N GLY A 91 -13.28 -16.01 7.61
CA GLY A 91 -14.32 -16.28 6.61
C GLY A 91 -15.28 -15.12 6.34
N ALA A 92 -15.57 -14.95 5.04
CA ALA A 92 -16.55 -14.05 4.41
C ALA A 92 -16.17 -12.56 4.41
N GLU A 93 -16.31 -11.77 3.35
CA GLU A 93 -16.75 -11.94 1.97
C GLU A 93 -16.40 -10.61 1.25
N GLU A 94 -16.49 -10.65 -0.08
CA GLU A 94 -16.27 -9.65 -1.12
C GLU A 94 -16.49 -8.13 -0.89
N PRO A 95 -15.95 -7.29 -1.80
CA PRO A 95 -15.67 -5.88 -1.55
C PRO A 95 -16.92 -4.99 -1.66
N SER A 96 -16.98 -4.04 -0.73
CA SER A 96 -17.91 -2.92 -0.72
C SER A 96 -17.72 -2.04 -1.97
N ALA A 97 -18.63 -2.17 -2.92
CA ALA A 97 -18.83 -1.22 -4.01
C ALA A 97 -19.98 -0.27 -3.65
N ALA A 98 -19.59 0.94 -3.26
CA ALA A 98 -20.23 2.24 -3.52
C ALA A 98 -21.76 2.29 -3.70
N GLY A 99 -22.42 2.99 -2.78
CA GLY A 99 -23.85 3.25 -2.83
C GLY A 99 -24.32 4.19 -3.94
N ARG A 100 -25.64 4.27 -4.11
CA ARG A 100 -26.36 5.44 -4.63
C ARG A 100 -27.70 5.60 -3.91
N THR A 101 -27.94 6.84 -3.51
CA THR A 101 -29.15 7.47 -2.96
C THR A 101 -30.45 7.14 -3.69
N SER A 102 -31.58 7.09 -2.97
CA SER A 102 -32.75 7.90 -3.33
C SER A 102 -33.73 8.09 -2.18
N ALA A 103 -34.33 9.28 -2.17
CA ALA A 103 -35.28 9.82 -1.22
C ALA A 103 -36.73 9.37 -1.46
N ALA A 104 -37.58 9.55 -0.45
CA ALA A 104 -38.93 10.15 -0.46
C ALA A 104 -39.91 9.40 0.47
N VAL A 105 -40.36 10.08 1.54
CA VAL A 105 -41.78 10.38 1.83
C VAL A 105 -41.87 11.49 2.86
#